data_AF-A0A7S4MBK2-F1
#
_entry.id   AF-A0A7S4MBK2-F1
#
_cell.length_a   1.000
_cell.length_b   1.000
_cell.length_c   1.000
_cell.angle_alpha   90.00
_cell.angle_beta   90.00
_cell.angle_gamma   90.00
#
_symmetry.space_group_name_H-M   'P 1'
#
loop_
_entity.id
_entity.type
_entity.pdbx_description
1 polymer ?
#
loop_
_entity_poly.entity_id
_entity_poly.type
_entity_poly.pdbx_seq_one_letter_code
_entity_poly.pdbx_strand_id
1 'polypeptide(L)'
;FFIKFLVVVYLVEVFSLLFSVVSFAFQADGFIPGYTSWNTQTFIDNLTPLYSEADGQMQNFQTVFAVFFPAMAGIMGGANMSGDLKEPGKSIPKGTIFAILFAFGFYLVEMFIMAFTTDHAALTSYSIMQEIAFWSPIITIGIYCASLSSAVSGMSGGARIMQALSRDKIIPLIGIFGRGYGKGDEPLFATALTYILVQLL
;
A
#
# COMPACT_ATOMS: atom_id res chain seq x y z
N PHE A 1 -11.32 -16.24 -10.24
CA PHE A 1 -12.10 -14.98 -10.19
C PHE A 1 -11.39 -13.95 -9.32
N PHE A 2 -11.14 -14.28 -8.05
CA PHE A 2 -10.41 -13.45 -7.08
C PHE A 2 -9.09 -12.83 -7.60
N ILE A 3 -8.17 -13.66 -8.13
CA ILE A 3 -6.88 -13.17 -8.66
C ILE A 3 -7.06 -12.14 -9.78
N LYS A 4 -8.01 -12.39 -10.70
CA LYS A 4 -8.29 -11.48 -11.82
C LYS A 4 -8.83 -10.13 -11.32
N PHE A 5 -9.68 -10.15 -10.30
CA PHE A 5 -10.17 -8.94 -9.65
C PHE A 5 -9.03 -8.14 -9.01
N LEU A 6 -8.17 -8.78 -8.21
CA LEU A 6 -7.01 -8.12 -7.60
C LEU A 6 -6.07 -7.52 -8.64
N VAL A 7 -5.79 -8.22 -9.74
CA VAL A 7 -4.97 -7.69 -10.83
C VAL A 7 -5.58 -6.41 -11.42
N VAL A 8 -6.89 -6.36 -11.64
CA VAL A 8 -7.55 -5.13 -12.13
C VAL A 8 -7.42 -4.00 -11.12
N VAL A 9 -7.62 -4.27 -9.83
CA VAL A 9 -7.48 -3.25 -8.78
C VAL A 9 -6.05 -2.73 -8.69
N TYR A 10 -5.04 -3.61 -8.75
CA TYR A 10 -3.63 -3.20 -8.77
C TYR A 10 -3.26 -2.40 -10.02
N LEU A 11 -3.85 -2.70 -11.18
CA LEU A 11 -3.63 -1.89 -12.39
C LEU A 11 -4.19 -0.47 -12.25
N VAL A 12 -5.36 -0.32 -11.60
CA VAL A 12 -5.94 1.00 -11.30
C VAL A 12 -5.06 1.77 -10.32
N GLU A 13 -4.52 1.08 -9.31
CA GLU A 13 -3.58 1.66 -8.34
C GLU A 13 -2.29 2.15 -9.01
N VAL A 14 -1.65 1.30 -9.83
CA VAL A 14 -0.44 1.68 -10.59
C VAL A 14 -0.71 2.84 -11.53
N PHE A 15 -1.87 2.86 -12.18
CA PHE A 15 -2.28 3.99 -13.02
C PHE A 15 -2.42 5.29 -12.20
N SER A 16 -3.05 5.22 -11.03
CA SER A 16 -3.19 6.37 -10.13
C SER A 16 -1.83 6.89 -9.63
N LEU A 17 -0.90 6.00 -9.29
CA LEU A 17 0.48 6.37 -8.90
C LEU A 17 1.22 7.07 -10.04
N LEU A 18 1.18 6.50 -11.25
CA LEU A 18 1.78 7.13 -12.44
C LEU A 18 1.14 8.48 -12.76
N PHE A 19 -0.16 8.61 -12.58
CA PHE A 19 -0.88 9.86 -12.77
C PHE A 19 -0.45 10.92 -11.74
N SER A 20 -0.20 10.53 -10.49
CA SER A 20 0.37 11.42 -9.45
C SER A 20 1.72 11.97 -9.89
N VAL A 21 2.66 11.08 -10.25
CA VAL A 21 4.01 11.44 -10.72
C VAL A 21 3.95 12.48 -11.84
N VAL A 22 3.11 12.24 -12.85
CA VAL A 22 2.97 13.14 -13.99
C VAL A 22 2.30 14.46 -13.58
N SER A 23 1.33 14.43 -12.66
CA SER A 23 0.70 15.65 -12.16
C SER A 23 1.72 16.53 -11.43
N PHE A 24 2.44 15.99 -10.45
CA PHE A 24 3.46 16.75 -9.71
C PHE A 24 4.60 17.26 -10.58
N ALA A 25 4.96 16.54 -11.64
CA ALA A 25 6.05 16.95 -12.53
C ALA A 25 5.67 18.06 -13.53
N PHE A 26 4.38 18.18 -13.87
CA PHE A 26 3.93 19.02 -15.00
C PHE A 26 2.74 19.92 -14.68
N GLN A 27 2.38 20.07 -13.41
CA GLN A 27 1.29 20.95 -13.01
C GLN A 27 1.63 22.43 -13.28
N ALA A 28 0.59 23.23 -13.56
CA ALA A 28 0.76 24.64 -13.91
C ALA A 28 0.95 25.54 -12.67
N ASP A 29 1.87 26.49 -12.79
CA ASP A 29 2.19 27.46 -11.74
C ASP A 29 1.02 28.39 -11.37
N GLY A 30 0.95 28.74 -10.09
CA GLY A 30 0.09 29.81 -9.57
C GLY A 30 -1.38 29.45 -9.38
N PHE A 31 -1.81 28.23 -9.73
CA PHE A 31 -3.18 27.78 -9.50
C PHE A 31 -3.37 27.04 -8.17
N ILE A 32 -2.29 26.51 -7.59
CA ILE A 32 -2.33 25.64 -6.41
C ILE A 32 -1.45 26.21 -5.30
N PRO A 33 -2.00 26.46 -4.09
CA PRO A 33 -1.22 26.90 -2.95
C PRO A 33 -0.08 25.93 -2.62
N GLY A 34 1.14 26.45 -2.54
CA GLY A 34 2.33 25.68 -2.16
C GLY A 34 2.92 24.78 -3.26
N TYR A 35 2.36 24.77 -4.47
CA TYR A 35 3.02 24.22 -5.64
C TYR A 35 3.91 25.28 -6.29
N THR A 36 5.19 24.99 -6.47
CA THR A 36 6.22 25.93 -6.94
C THR A 36 6.78 25.60 -8.33
N SER A 37 6.29 24.53 -8.96
CA SER A 37 7.00 23.85 -10.06
C SER A 37 8.45 23.52 -9.70
N TRP A 38 9.21 23.02 -10.68
CA TRP A 38 10.61 22.69 -10.53
C TRP A 38 11.44 23.87 -10.03
N ASN A 39 11.70 23.90 -8.73
CA ASN A 39 12.41 24.98 -8.06
C ASN A 39 13.53 24.40 -7.17
N THR A 40 14.77 24.80 -7.46
CA THR A 40 15.93 24.36 -6.68
C THR A 40 15.92 24.93 -5.26
N GLN A 41 15.36 26.12 -5.05
CA GLN A 41 15.24 26.70 -3.72
C GLN A 41 14.28 25.88 -2.85
N THR A 42 13.11 25.53 -3.39
CA THR A 42 12.15 24.63 -2.73
C THR A 42 12.80 23.30 -2.34
N PHE A 43 13.60 22.70 -3.24
CA PHE A 43 14.36 21.51 -2.92
C PHE A 43 15.33 21.71 -1.76
N ILE A 44 16.12 22.80 -1.78
CA ILE A 44 17.06 23.11 -0.70
C ILE A 44 16.32 23.28 0.64
N ASP A 45 15.17 23.95 0.64
CA ASP A 45 14.36 24.18 1.82
C ASP A 45 13.77 22.87 2.38
N ASN A 46 13.46 21.92 1.50
CA ASN A 46 12.95 20.59 1.85
C ASN A 46 14.03 19.58 2.30
N LEU A 47 15.33 19.90 2.22
CA LEU A 47 16.41 18.97 2.61
C LEU A 47 16.49 18.72 4.12
N THR A 48 16.02 19.66 4.92
CA THR A 48 16.12 19.57 6.39
C THR A 48 14.84 19.05 7.01
N PRO A 49 14.92 18.17 8.02
CA PRO A 49 13.74 17.69 8.72
C PRO A 49 13.11 18.83 9.52
N LEU A 50 11.86 19.16 9.20
CA LEU A 50 11.05 20.13 9.94
C LEU A 50 9.84 19.40 10.53
N TYR A 51 10.08 18.73 11.66
CA TYR A 51 9.02 18.06 12.40
C TYR A 51 8.03 19.08 12.95
N SER A 52 6.74 18.81 12.73
CA SER A 52 5.63 19.59 13.28
C SER A 52 4.89 18.80 14.35
N GLU A 53 4.01 19.49 15.06
CA GLU A 53 3.05 18.84 15.94
C GLU A 53 1.92 18.23 15.11
N ALA A 54 1.59 16.97 15.37
CA ALA A 54 0.44 16.29 14.81
C ALA A 54 -0.26 15.52 15.94
N ASP A 55 -1.59 15.60 16.01
CA ASP A 55 -2.42 14.97 17.05
C ASP A 55 -1.97 15.27 18.49
N GLY A 56 -1.51 16.50 18.76
CA GLY A 56 -1.07 16.93 20.09
C GLY A 56 0.29 16.37 20.52
N GLN A 57 1.04 15.77 19.59
CA GLN A 57 2.37 15.21 19.84
C GLN A 57 3.38 15.79 18.86
N MET A 58 4.53 16.24 19.38
CA MET A 58 5.65 16.67 18.55
C MET A 58 6.22 15.46 17.82
N GLN A 59 6.23 15.53 16.49
CA GLN A 59 6.73 14.43 15.68
C GLN A 59 8.26 14.36 15.74
N ASN A 60 8.80 13.18 15.50
CA ASN A 60 10.23 12.95 15.39
C ASN A 60 10.50 11.81 14.40
N PHE A 61 11.75 11.47 14.18
CA PHE A 61 12.13 10.39 13.27
C PHE A 61 11.41 9.06 13.57
N GLN A 62 11.30 8.69 14.85
CA GLN A 62 10.72 7.41 15.25
C GLN A 62 9.22 7.36 14.97
N THR A 63 8.49 8.45 15.26
CA THR A 63 7.04 8.51 15.03
C THR A 63 6.72 8.49 13.53
N VAL A 64 7.44 9.28 12.73
CA VAL A 64 7.28 9.29 11.27
C VAL A 64 7.66 7.94 10.65
N PHE A 65 8.77 7.34 11.11
CA PHE A 65 9.17 6.00 10.66
C PHE A 65 8.11 4.93 11.00
N ALA A 66 7.50 5.00 12.19
CA ALA A 66 6.46 4.06 12.60
C ALA A 66 5.21 4.14 11.72
N VAL A 67 4.86 5.32 11.20
CA VAL A 67 3.75 5.50 10.24
C VAL A 67 4.14 5.01 8.85
N PHE A 68 5.38 5.21 8.42
CA PHE A 68 5.86 4.77 7.11
C PHE A 68 6.13 3.25 7.03
N PHE A 69 6.59 2.63 8.11
CA PHE A 69 7.02 1.23 8.12
C PHE A 69 5.96 0.23 7.63
N PRO A 70 4.67 0.34 8.02
CA PRO A 70 3.61 -0.52 7.49
C PRO A 70 3.44 -0.45 5.97
N ALA A 71 3.78 0.66 5.32
CA ALA A 71 3.72 0.78 3.86
C ALA A 71 4.74 -0.14 3.15
N MET A 72 5.83 -0.49 3.85
CA MET A 72 6.84 -1.44 3.36
C MET A 72 6.52 -2.89 3.71
N ALA A 73 5.48 -3.13 4.52
CA ALA A 73 5.01 -4.48 4.81
C ALA A 73 4.31 -5.11 3.59
N GLY A 74 3.98 -6.40 3.66
CA GLY A 74 3.23 -7.07 2.58
C GLY A 74 4.07 -7.86 1.58
N ILE A 75 5.39 -7.94 1.77
CA ILE A 75 6.31 -8.78 0.97
C ILE A 75 5.85 -10.26 0.85
N MET A 76 5.14 -10.75 1.87
CA MET A 76 4.62 -12.12 1.93
C MET A 76 3.32 -12.34 1.13
N GLY A 77 2.74 -11.31 0.52
CA GLY A 77 1.52 -11.43 -0.28
C GLY A 77 1.64 -12.46 -1.40
N GLY A 78 2.81 -12.52 -2.06
CA GLY A 78 3.08 -13.52 -3.11
C GLY A 78 3.17 -14.96 -2.60
N ALA A 79 3.62 -15.16 -1.35
CA ALA A 79 3.69 -16.47 -0.72
C ALA A 79 2.30 -16.99 -0.31
N ASN A 80 1.40 -16.08 0.09
CA ASN A 80 0.02 -16.43 0.50
C ASN A 80 -0.82 -17.03 -0.63
N MET A 81 -0.41 -16.84 -1.89
CA MET A 81 -1.08 -17.38 -3.08
C MET A 81 -0.23 -18.45 -3.78
N SER A 82 0.78 -18.98 -3.08
CA SER A 82 1.73 -19.96 -3.61
C SER A 82 1.07 -21.24 -4.13
N GLY A 83 -0.02 -21.69 -3.51
CA GLY A 83 -0.77 -22.88 -3.93
C GLY A 83 -1.45 -22.74 -5.30
N ASP A 84 -1.65 -21.51 -5.77
CA ASP A 84 -2.30 -21.20 -7.05
C ASP A 84 -1.28 -20.95 -8.18
N LEU A 85 0.01 -20.95 -7.89
CA LEU A 85 1.07 -20.71 -8.87
C LEU A 85 1.49 -22.00 -9.58
N LYS A 86 1.74 -21.90 -10.89
CA LYS A 86 2.26 -23.03 -11.69
C LYS A 86 3.65 -23.51 -11.23
N GLU A 87 4.54 -22.57 -10.88
CA GLU A 87 5.90 -22.84 -10.41
C GLU A 87 6.26 -21.92 -9.22
N PRO A 88 5.77 -22.20 -8.00
CA PRO A 88 5.90 -21.29 -6.86
C PRO A 88 7.37 -20.96 -6.53
N GLY A 89 8.24 -21.97 -6.55
CA GLY A 89 9.66 -21.84 -6.20
C GLY A 89 10.47 -20.92 -7.11
N LYS A 90 9.99 -20.64 -8.34
CA LYS A 90 10.62 -19.67 -9.25
C LYS A 90 9.87 -18.33 -9.29
N SER A 91 8.55 -18.38 -9.24
CA SER A 91 7.70 -17.19 -9.39
C SER A 91 7.71 -16.30 -8.15
N ILE A 92 7.74 -16.86 -6.94
CA ILE A 92 7.74 -16.07 -5.70
C ILE A 92 9.01 -15.21 -5.60
N PRO A 93 10.25 -15.75 -5.69
CA PRO A 93 11.44 -14.93 -5.52
C PRO A 93 11.56 -13.82 -6.58
N LYS A 94 11.26 -14.14 -7.85
CA LYS A 94 11.32 -13.17 -8.94
C LYS A 94 10.26 -12.08 -8.79
N GLY A 95 9.01 -12.46 -8.48
CA GLY A 95 7.92 -11.52 -8.28
C GLY A 95 8.19 -10.58 -7.10
N THR A 96 8.63 -11.13 -5.97
CA THR A 96 8.97 -10.36 -4.78
C THR A 96 10.08 -9.35 -5.02
N ILE A 97 11.21 -9.75 -5.62
CA ILE A 97 12.31 -8.82 -5.90
C ILE A 97 11.88 -7.71 -6.86
N PHE A 98 11.15 -8.06 -7.93
CA PHE A 98 10.66 -7.07 -8.89
C PHE A 98 9.69 -6.08 -8.23
N ALA A 99 8.76 -6.57 -7.42
CA ALA A 99 7.80 -5.72 -6.70
C ALA A 99 8.49 -4.75 -5.73
N ILE A 100 9.49 -5.23 -4.97
CA ILE A 100 10.27 -4.38 -4.05
C ILE A 100 11.02 -3.29 -4.82
N LEU A 101 11.74 -3.65 -5.88
CA LEU A 101 12.50 -2.68 -6.67
C LEU A 101 11.59 -1.66 -7.35
N PHE A 102 10.44 -2.12 -7.85
CA PHE A 102 9.42 -1.26 -8.45
C PHE A 102 8.89 -0.26 -7.41
N ALA A 103 8.39 -0.73 -6.27
CA ALA A 103 7.85 0.14 -5.22
C ALA A 103 8.89 1.13 -4.69
N PHE A 104 10.11 0.65 -4.42
CA PHE A 104 11.22 1.49 -3.98
C PHE A 104 11.56 2.58 -4.99
N GLY A 105 11.64 2.23 -6.28
CA GLY A 105 11.89 3.19 -7.36
C GLY A 105 10.79 4.25 -7.44
N PHE A 106 9.53 3.84 -7.35
CA PHE A 106 8.40 4.77 -7.34
C PHE A 106 8.44 5.74 -6.15
N TYR A 107 8.70 5.24 -4.95
CA TYR A 107 8.82 6.10 -3.77
C TYR A 107 9.94 7.13 -3.92
N LEU A 108 11.10 6.74 -4.47
CA LEU A 108 12.17 7.70 -4.72
C LEU A 108 11.76 8.74 -5.77
N VAL A 109 11.19 8.31 -6.91
CA VAL A 109 10.79 9.24 -7.97
C VAL A 109 9.77 10.26 -7.48
N GLU A 110 8.71 9.80 -6.81
CA GLU A 110 7.67 10.69 -6.27
C GLU A 110 8.26 11.63 -5.20
N MET A 111 9.07 11.11 -4.27
CA MET A 111 9.73 11.92 -3.23
C MET A 111 10.62 12.99 -3.85
N PHE A 112 11.43 12.64 -4.86
CA PHE A 112 12.30 13.60 -5.53
C PHE A 112 11.48 14.69 -6.24
N ILE A 113 10.43 14.32 -6.99
CA ILE A 113 9.60 15.32 -7.68
C ILE A 113 8.95 16.25 -6.67
N MET A 114 8.29 15.71 -5.65
CA MET A 114 7.63 16.52 -4.60
C MET A 114 8.61 17.46 -3.89
N ALA A 115 9.84 17.01 -3.63
CA ALA A 115 10.86 17.83 -3.00
C ALA A 115 11.24 19.06 -3.84
N PHE A 116 11.21 18.97 -5.18
CA PHE A 116 11.46 20.10 -6.07
C PHE A 116 10.24 20.97 -6.34
N THR A 117 9.03 20.40 -6.29
CA THR A 117 7.83 21.06 -6.83
C THR A 117 6.83 21.55 -5.80
N THR A 118 7.00 21.19 -4.52
CA THR A 118 6.03 21.51 -3.47
C THR A 118 6.73 22.04 -2.22
N ASP A 119 6.25 23.17 -1.70
CA ASP A 119 6.76 23.77 -0.48
C ASP A 119 6.48 22.91 0.75
N HIS A 120 7.40 22.95 1.72
CA HIS A 120 7.32 22.16 2.95
C HIS A 120 5.96 22.27 3.66
N ALA A 121 5.42 23.49 3.73
CA ALA A 121 4.13 23.73 4.39
C ALA A 121 2.98 22.96 3.72
N ALA A 122 2.98 22.86 2.38
CA ALA A 122 1.97 22.12 1.64
C ALA A 122 2.16 20.60 1.75
N LEU A 123 3.40 20.13 1.88
CA LEU A 123 3.73 18.71 2.13
C LEU A 123 3.21 18.20 3.49
N THR A 124 2.87 19.09 4.43
CA THR A 124 2.24 18.69 5.70
C THR A 124 0.76 18.35 5.58
N SER A 125 0.11 18.69 4.46
CA SER A 125 -1.30 18.40 4.22
C SER A 125 -1.52 16.94 3.80
N TYR A 126 -2.47 16.25 4.44
CA TYR A 126 -2.84 14.87 4.08
C TYR A 126 -3.48 14.76 2.68
N SER A 127 -4.00 15.85 2.12
CA SER A 127 -4.67 15.89 0.82
C SER A 127 -3.80 16.44 -0.30
N ILE A 128 -2.51 16.70 -0.06
CA ILE A 128 -1.64 17.37 -1.03
C ILE A 128 -1.59 16.67 -2.40
N MET A 129 -1.62 15.33 -2.41
CA MET A 129 -1.66 14.55 -3.65
C MET A 129 -2.94 14.79 -4.45
N GLN A 130 -4.08 14.97 -3.78
CA GLN A 130 -5.36 15.26 -4.42
C GLN A 130 -5.45 16.69 -4.92
N GLU A 131 -4.81 17.63 -4.21
CA GLU A 131 -4.79 19.04 -4.54
C GLU A 131 -3.96 19.31 -5.79
N ILE A 132 -2.75 18.75 -5.87
CA ILE A 132 -1.81 18.95 -6.99
C ILE A 132 -2.19 18.13 -8.24
N ALA A 133 -2.92 17.03 -8.07
CA ALA A 133 -3.34 16.20 -9.19
C ALA A 133 -4.12 16.96 -10.27
N PHE A 134 -3.85 16.70 -11.54
CA PHE A 134 -4.63 17.26 -12.66
C PHE A 134 -6.13 16.96 -12.53
N TRP A 135 -6.46 15.80 -11.95
CA TRP A 135 -7.83 15.41 -11.64
C TRP A 135 -7.88 14.58 -10.36
N SER A 136 -8.25 15.25 -9.26
CA SER A 136 -8.36 14.68 -7.90
C SER A 136 -9.08 13.31 -7.81
N PRO A 137 -10.19 13.05 -8.53
CA PRO A 137 -10.88 11.75 -8.45
C PRO A 137 -10.01 10.52 -8.80
N ILE A 138 -9.00 10.65 -9.67
CA ILE A 138 -8.10 9.51 -9.99
C ILE A 138 -7.28 9.11 -8.76
N ILE A 139 -6.80 10.09 -7.99
CA ILE A 139 -6.04 9.85 -6.76
C ILE A 139 -6.95 9.21 -5.73
N THR A 140 -8.16 9.74 -5.55
CA THR A 140 -9.15 9.19 -4.61
C THR A 140 -9.53 7.75 -4.94
N ILE A 141 -9.77 7.43 -6.22
CA ILE A 141 -10.02 6.05 -6.67
C ILE A 141 -8.81 5.16 -6.37
N GLY A 142 -7.59 5.65 -6.62
CA GLY A 142 -6.35 4.96 -6.27
C GLY A 142 -6.26 4.62 -4.78
N ILE A 143 -6.53 5.59 -3.90
CA ILE A 143 -6.52 5.40 -2.44
C ILE A 143 -7.53 4.33 -2.02
N TYR A 144 -8.76 4.36 -2.56
CA TYR A 144 -9.76 3.33 -2.29
C TYR A 144 -9.33 1.95 -2.81
N CYS A 145 -8.77 1.88 -4.02
CA CYS A 145 -8.26 0.65 -4.60
C CYS A 145 -7.11 0.05 -3.78
N ALA A 146 -6.14 0.85 -3.35
CA ALA A 146 -5.00 0.42 -2.53
C ALA A 146 -5.44 -0.08 -1.14
N SER A 147 -6.38 0.64 -0.52
CA SER A 147 -6.93 0.26 0.78
C SER A 147 -7.73 -1.05 0.69
N LEU A 148 -8.57 -1.18 -0.35
CA LEU A 148 -9.37 -2.37 -0.59
C LEU A 148 -8.50 -3.59 -0.93
N SER A 149 -7.51 -3.45 -1.82
CA SER A 149 -6.61 -4.53 -2.22
C SER A 149 -5.81 -5.06 -1.03
N SER A 150 -5.31 -4.17 -0.19
CA SER A 150 -4.57 -4.50 1.04
C SER A 150 -5.44 -5.23 2.05
N ALA A 151 -6.66 -4.73 2.31
CA ALA A 151 -7.59 -5.36 3.24
C ALA A 151 -8.01 -6.77 2.78
N VAL A 152 -8.35 -6.92 1.49
CA VAL A 152 -8.76 -8.20 0.91
C VAL A 152 -7.61 -9.21 0.90
N SER A 153 -6.39 -8.77 0.57
CA SER A 153 -5.19 -9.61 0.56
C SER A 153 -4.78 -10.04 1.96
N GLY A 154 -4.88 -9.14 2.96
CA GLY A 154 -4.61 -9.45 4.36
C GLY A 154 -5.60 -10.45 4.93
N MET A 155 -6.90 -10.26 4.68
CA MET A 155 -7.96 -11.16 5.15
C MET A 155 -7.80 -12.57 4.55
N SER A 156 -7.58 -12.65 3.24
CA SER A 156 -7.43 -13.92 2.52
C SER A 156 -6.13 -14.63 2.87
N GLY A 157 -5.04 -13.88 3.04
CA GLY A 157 -3.75 -14.41 3.47
C GLY A 157 -3.80 -15.01 4.87
N GLY A 158 -4.33 -14.26 5.83
CA GLY A 158 -4.48 -14.73 7.21
C GLY A 158 -5.36 -15.98 7.32
N ALA A 159 -6.49 -16.02 6.60
CA ALA A 159 -7.39 -17.16 6.59
C ALA A 159 -6.72 -18.43 6.03
N ARG A 160 -5.92 -18.31 4.96
CA ARG A 160 -5.19 -19.44 4.36
C ARG A 160 -4.05 -19.94 5.24
N ILE A 161 -3.31 -19.04 5.90
CA ILE A 161 -2.29 -19.43 6.88
C ILE A 161 -2.94 -20.20 8.04
N MET A 162 -4.07 -19.72 8.55
CA MET A 162 -4.78 -20.39 9.63
C MET A 162 -5.32 -21.77 9.21
N GLN A 163 -5.84 -21.88 7.99
CA GLN A 163 -6.29 -23.16 7.42
C GLN A 163 -5.13 -24.16 7.32
N ALA A 164 -3.97 -23.74 6.83
CA ALA A 164 -2.77 -24.58 6.75
C ALA A 164 -2.33 -25.04 8.15
N LEU A 165 -2.21 -24.11 9.11
CA LEU A 165 -1.83 -24.41 10.48
C LEU A 165 -2.78 -25.41 11.16
N SER A 166 -4.09 -25.28 10.91
CA SER A 166 -5.10 -26.20 11.42
C SER A 166 -4.99 -27.59 10.81
N ARG A 167 -4.55 -27.72 9.55
CA ARG A 167 -4.38 -29.02 8.88
C ARG A 167 -3.11 -29.74 9.33
N ASP A 168 -2.08 -28.97 9.66
CA ASP A 168 -0.83 -29.50 10.21
C ASP A 168 -0.99 -29.99 11.67
N LYS A 169 -2.17 -29.78 12.27
CA LYS A 169 -2.53 -30.20 13.65
C LYS A 169 -1.52 -29.73 14.71
N ILE A 170 -0.80 -28.64 14.42
CA ILE A 170 0.20 -28.06 15.34
C ILE A 170 -0.50 -27.57 16.63
N ILE A 171 -1.72 -27.03 16.49
CA ILE A 171 -2.54 -26.59 17.61
C ILE A 171 -3.82 -27.46 17.64
N PRO A 172 -4.04 -28.26 18.70
CA PRO A 172 -5.16 -29.21 18.74
C PRO A 172 -6.54 -28.54 18.83
N LEU A 173 -6.62 -27.28 19.27
CA LEU A 173 -7.88 -26.55 19.47
C LEU A 173 -8.47 -25.90 18.20
N ILE A 174 -7.69 -25.75 17.12
CA ILE A 174 -8.10 -24.96 15.95
C ILE A 174 -8.60 -25.81 14.76
N GLY A 175 -8.82 -27.12 14.97
CA GLY A 175 -9.15 -28.09 13.91
C GLY A 175 -10.36 -27.74 13.02
N ILE A 176 -11.28 -26.90 13.51
CA ILE A 176 -12.45 -26.42 12.74
C ILE A 176 -12.06 -25.50 11.57
N PHE A 177 -10.94 -24.79 11.67
CA PHE A 177 -10.49 -23.79 10.69
C PHE A 177 -9.77 -24.40 9.49
N GLY A 178 -9.38 -25.68 9.56
CA GLY A 178 -8.76 -26.42 8.45
C GLY A 178 -9.75 -26.88 7.37
N ARG A 179 -11.06 -26.69 7.57
CA ARG A 179 -12.09 -27.04 6.58
C ARG A 179 -12.10 -26.02 5.45
N GLY A 180 -11.84 -26.48 4.23
CA GLY A 180 -12.02 -25.70 3.01
C GLY A 180 -13.27 -26.12 2.25
N TYR A 181 -13.81 -25.20 1.46
CA TYR A 181 -15.08 -25.35 0.75
C TYR A 181 -14.95 -25.08 -0.75
N GLY A 182 -15.68 -25.85 -1.57
CA GLY A 182 -15.75 -25.69 -3.01
C GLY A 182 -14.48 -26.13 -3.76
N LYS A 183 -14.41 -25.81 -5.06
CA LYS A 183 -13.29 -26.21 -5.93
C LYS A 183 -11.96 -25.48 -5.63
N GLY A 184 -12.02 -24.35 -4.93
CA GLY A 184 -10.86 -23.53 -4.56
C GLY A 184 -10.37 -23.72 -3.13
N ASP A 185 -10.94 -24.69 -2.40
CA ASP A 185 -10.58 -25.01 -1.02
C ASP A 185 -10.65 -23.81 -0.06
N GLU A 186 -11.67 -22.97 -0.22
CA GLU A 186 -11.77 -21.68 0.46
C GLU A 186 -12.06 -21.85 1.98
N PRO A 187 -11.27 -21.24 2.88
CA PRO A 187 -11.40 -21.42 4.32
C PRO A 187 -12.46 -20.51 4.97
N LEU A 188 -13.74 -20.81 4.73
CA LEU A 188 -14.86 -19.97 5.20
C LEU A 188 -14.84 -19.67 6.71
N PHE A 189 -14.55 -20.67 7.55
CA PHE A 189 -14.49 -20.46 9.00
C PHE A 189 -13.32 -19.58 9.43
N ALA A 190 -12.16 -19.74 8.79
CA ALA A 190 -10.99 -18.91 9.10
C ALA A 190 -11.24 -17.46 8.64
N THR A 191 -11.85 -17.27 7.47
CA THR A 191 -12.26 -15.93 6.99
C THR A 191 -13.27 -15.28 7.92
N ALA A 192 -14.27 -16.04 8.41
CA ALA A 192 -15.26 -15.53 9.35
C ALA A 192 -14.62 -15.12 10.69
N LEU A 193 -13.64 -15.88 11.19
CA LEU A 193 -12.88 -15.50 12.38
C LEU A 193 -12.10 -14.21 12.13
N THR A 194 -11.36 -14.12 11.03
CA THR A 194 -10.61 -12.90 10.66
C THR A 194 -11.54 -11.68 10.61
N TYR A 195 -12.74 -11.83 10.04
CA TYR A 195 -13.75 -10.78 10.02
C TYR A 195 -14.19 -10.34 11.43
N ILE A 196 -14.50 -11.29 12.32
CA ILE A 196 -14.89 -10.99 13.71
C ILE A 196 -13.75 -10.29 14.46
N LEU A 197 -12.51 -10.76 14.30
CA LEU A 197 -11.35 -10.17 14.97
C LEU A 197 -11.11 -8.73 14.51
N VAL A 198 -11.21 -8.46 13.21
CA VAL A 198 -11.07 -7.11 12.64
C VAL A 198 -12.15 -6.15 13.15
N GLN A 199 -13.34 -6.66 13.48
CA GLN A 199 -14.43 -5.82 14.02
C GLN A 199 -14.28 -5.51 15.53
N LEU A 200 -13.51 -6.33 16.26
CA LEU A 200 -13.31 -6.23 17.70
C LEU A 200 -12.07 -5.42 18.09
N LEU A 201 -11.07 -5.37 17.21
CA LEU A 201 -9.83 -4.59 17.35
C LEU A 201 -10.03 -3.18 16.79
#